data_AF-A0A9C8NXN1-F1
#
_entry.id   AF-A0A9C8NXN1-F1
#
_cell.length_a   1.000
_cell.length_b   1.000
_cell.length_c   1.000
_cell.angle_alpha   90.00
_cell.angle_beta   90.00
_cell.angle_gamma   90.00
#
_symmetry.space_group_name_H-M   'P 1'
#
loop_
_entity.id
_entity.type
_entity.pdbx_description
1 polymer ?
#
loop_
_entity_poly.entity_id
_entity_poly.type
_entity_poly.pdbx_seq_one_letter_code
_entity_poly.pdbx_strand_id
1 'polypeptide(L)' 'MTNHNPVRPRIGVLALTLELYETLVPELRLQRETWFREQALPALAPVGEVVFDKAVFRREDIDAQVAALESQGVDALLVV' A
#
# COMPACT_ATOMS: atom_id res chain seq x y z
N MET A 1 24.93 -26.46 -7.81
CA MET A 1 24.60 -25.31 -6.94
C MET A 1 23.81 -24.33 -7.79
N THR A 2 22.48 -24.38 -7.74
CA THR A 2 21.63 -23.43 -8.45
C THR A 2 21.65 -22.12 -7.68
N ASN A 3 22.17 -21.06 -8.29
CA ASN A 3 22.06 -19.70 -7.76
C ASN A 3 20.57 -19.36 -7.64
N HIS A 4 19.99 -19.45 -6.44
CA HIS A 4 18.76 -18.75 -6.12
C HIS A 4 19.14 -17.28 -5.93
N ASN A 5 19.06 -16.49 -7.00
CA ASN A 5 18.83 -15.07 -6.81
C ASN A 5 17.43 -14.98 -6.16
N PRO A 6 17.28 -14.56 -4.90
CA PRO A 6 15.95 -14.49 -4.31
C PRO A 6 15.17 -13.46 -5.11
N VAL A 7 14.13 -13.93 -5.82
CA VAL A 7 13.20 -13.04 -6.50
C VAL A 7 12.60 -12.14 -5.41
N ARG A 8 12.79 -10.83 -5.54
CA ARG A 8 12.23 -9.87 -4.58
C ARG A 8 10.70 -9.88 -4.76
N PRO A 9 9.91 -10.12 -3.71
CA PRO A 9 8.47 -10.15 -3.84
C PRO A 9 7.93 -8.76 -4.22
N ARG A 10 6.93 -8.73 -5.08
CA ARG A 10 6.11 -7.56 -5.38
C ARG A 10 5.01 -7.47 -4.34
N ILE A 11 5.04 -6.44 -3.50
CA ILE A 11 4.12 -6.27 -2.38
C ILE A 11 3.18 -5.11 -2.69
N GLY A 12 1.89 -5.39 -2.85
CA GLY A 12 0.86 -4.38 -2.95
C GLY A 12 0.49 -3.84 -1.57
N VAL A 13 0.32 -2.53 -1.43
CA VAL A 13 -0.14 -1.92 -0.18
C VAL A 13 -1.57 -1.45 -0.33
N LEU A 14 -2.45 -1.95 0.55
CA LEU A 14 -3.79 -1.44 0.75
C LEU A 14 -3.83 -0.62 2.04
N ALA A 15 -3.63 0.69 1.93
CA ALA A 15 -3.70 1.60 3.06
C ALA A 15 -5.14 2.02 3.32
N LEU A 16 -5.68 1.65 4.48
CA LEU A 16 -7.05 1.89 4.87
C LEU A 16 -7.15 3.08 5.84
N THR A 17 -8.10 3.97 5.56
CA THR A 17 -8.51 5.03 6.49
C THR A 17 -10.00 4.94 6.79
N LEU A 18 -10.46 5.69 7.79
CA LEU A 18 -11.87 5.75 8.17
C LEU A 18 -12.52 6.99 7.56
N GLU A 19 -13.68 6.81 6.95
CA GLU A 19 -14.47 7.92 6.38
C GLU A 19 -14.77 9.02 7.41
N LEU A 20 -15.03 8.62 8.67
CA LEU A 20 -15.29 9.56 9.77
C LEU A 20 -14.11 10.52 10.01
N TYR A 21 -12.88 10.08 9.78
CA TYR A 21 -11.71 10.93 9.96
C TYR A 21 -11.58 12.01 8.90
N GLU A 22 -12.11 11.81 7.69
CA GLU A 22 -12.17 12.89 6.69
C GLU A 22 -13.03 14.07 7.20
N THR A 23 -13.99 13.81 8.09
CA THR A 23 -14.85 14.86 8.67
C THR A 23 -14.23 15.49 9.92
N LEU A 24 -13.65 14.66 10.79
CA LEU A 24 -13.13 15.12 12.08
C LEU A 24 -11.74 15.74 11.98
N VAL A 25 -10.90 15.23 11.06
CA VAL A 25 -9.52 15.67 10.85
C VAL A 25 -9.20 15.58 9.34
N PRO A 26 -9.64 16.55 8.53
CA PRO A 26 -9.51 16.49 7.06
C PRO A 26 -8.08 16.27 6.54
N GLU A 27 -7.08 16.70 7.30
CA GLU A 27 -5.66 16.57 6.94
C GLU A 27 -5.06 15.20 7.27
N LEU A 28 -5.74 14.36 8.06
CA LEU A 28 -5.18 13.13 8.60
C LEU A 28 -4.80 12.13 7.49
N ARG A 29 -5.62 12.02 6.44
CA ARG A 29 -5.32 11.14 5.31
C ARG A 29 -4.10 11.61 4.54
N LEU A 30 -4.02 12.90 4.25
CA LEU A 30 -2.85 13.46 3.60
C LEU A 30 -1.59 13.23 4.44
N GLN A 31 -1.66 13.49 5.75
CA GLN A 31 -0.54 13.25 6.67
C GLN A 31 -0.14 11.76 6.74
N ARG A 32 -1.10 10.83 6.76
CA ARG A 32 -0.82 9.38 6.69
C ARG A 32 -0.18 8.99 5.37
N GLU A 33 -0.65 9.51 4.24
CA GLU A 33 -0.05 9.24 2.94
C GLU A 33 1.37 9.80 2.84
N THR A 34 1.60 11.03 3.31
CA THR A 34 2.92 11.65 3.38
C THR A 34 3.86 10.81 4.23
N TRP A 35 3.44 10.47 5.46
CA TRP A 35 4.22 9.60 6.33
C TRP A 35 4.53 8.24 5.69
N PHE A 36 3.54 7.63 5.03
CA PHE A 36 3.73 6.34 4.38
C PHE A 36 4.77 6.41 3.27
N ARG A 37 4.71 7.46 2.43
CA ARG A 37 5.69 7.68 1.35
C ARG A 37 7.08 7.99 1.88
N GLU A 38 7.18 8.84 2.90
CA GLU A 38 8.47 9.35 3.39
C GLU A 38 9.17 8.39 4.35
N GLN A 39 8.43 7.54 5.06
CA GLN A 39 8.98 6.70 6.13
C GLN A 39 8.70 5.21 5.91
N ALA A 40 7.46 4.83 5.65
CA ALA A 40 7.09 3.42 5.56
C ALA A 40 7.63 2.75 4.28
N LEU A 41 7.49 3.40 3.11
CA LEU A 41 8.01 2.86 1.85
C LEU A 41 9.53 2.64 1.90
N PRO A 42 10.37 3.60 2.36
CA PRO A 42 11.80 3.34 2.55
C PRO A 42 12.10 2.19 3.52
N ALA A 43 11.32 2.05 4.60
CA ALA A 43 11.51 0.97 5.56
C ALA A 43 11.15 -0.42 4.99
N LEU A 44 10.21 -0.48 4.04
CA LEU A 44 9.82 -1.70 3.33
C LEU A 44 10.72 -2.03 2.14
N ALA A 45 11.48 -1.04 1.64
CA ALA A 45 12.35 -1.18 0.49
C ALA A 45 13.37 -2.33 0.57
N PRO A 46 13.85 -2.81 1.75
CA PRO A 46 14.68 -4.03 1.84
C PRO A 46 13.90 -5.34 1.68
N VAL A 47 12.60 -5.35 1.94
CA VAL A 47 11.76 -6.56 1.97
C VAL A 47 11.28 -6.97 0.56
N GLY A 48 11.01 -6.00 -0.31
CA GLY A 48 10.48 -6.27 -1.65
C GLY A 48 10.32 -5.03 -2.52
N GLU A 49 9.78 -5.22 -3.72
CA GLU A 49 9.30 -4.13 -4.58
C GLU A 49 7.89 -3.74 -4.10
N VAL A 50 7.72 -2.53 -3.59
CA VAL A 50 6.44 -2.10 -3.00
C VAL A 50 5.64 -1.27 -4.00
N VAL A 51 4.37 -1.63 -4.19
CA VAL A 51 3.41 -0.93 -5.03
C VAL A 51 2.39 -0.24 -4.13
N PHE A 52 2.34 1.09 -4.18
CA PHE A 52 1.42 1.91 -3.40
C PHE A 52 0.90 3.07 -4.25
N ASP A 53 -0.43 3.22 -4.34
CA ASP A 53 -1.08 4.35 -5.00
C ASP A 53 -1.50 5.42 -3.99
N LYS A 54 -2.54 5.14 -3.20
CA LYS A 54 -3.16 6.09 -2.25
C LYS A 54 -3.84 5.36 -1.10
N ALA A 55 -4.22 6.10 -0.07
CA ALA A 55 -5.09 5.57 0.99
C ALA A 55 -6.57 5.62 0.56
N VAL A 56 -7.34 4.60 0.92
CA VAL A 56 -8.76 4.44 0.57
C VAL A 56 -9.61 4.16 1.81
N PHE A 57 -10.91 4.46 1.75
CA PHE A 57 -11.82 4.29 2.89
C PHE A 57 -13.25 3.87 2.53
N ARG A 58 -13.66 3.96 1.27
CA ARG A 58 -14.95 3.43 0.81
C ARG A 58 -14.76 2.04 0.21
N ARG A 59 -15.78 1.20 0.34
CA ARG A 59 -15.78 -0.16 -0.21
C ARG A 59 -15.42 -0.18 -1.69
N GLU A 60 -16.07 0.66 -2.48
CA GLU A 60 -15.84 0.75 -3.93
C GLU A 60 -14.40 1.17 -4.28
N ASP A 61 -13.80 2.08 -3.51
CA ASP A 61 -12.40 2.44 -3.68
C ASP A 61 -11.45 1.29 -3.27
N ILE A 62 -11.80 0.53 -2.22
CA ILE A 62 -11.05 -0.65 -1.77
C ILE A 62 -11.08 -1.73 -2.84
N ASP A 63 -12.27 -2.08 -3.36
CA ASP A 63 -12.44 -3.11 -4.38
C ASP A 63 -11.68 -2.75 -5.66
N ALA A 64 -11.75 -1.48 -6.09
CA ALA A 64 -11.00 -0.99 -7.24
C ALA A 64 -9.48 -1.04 -7.00
N GLN A 65 -9.01 -0.68 -5.80
CA GLN A 65 -7.59 -0.72 -5.45
C GLN A 65 -7.06 -2.16 -5.40
N VAL A 66 -7.82 -3.09 -4.84
CA VAL A 66 -7.45 -4.52 -4.81
C VAL A 66 -7.34 -5.06 -6.24
N ALA A 67 -8.35 -4.84 -7.08
CA ALA A 67 -8.31 -5.27 -8.47
C ALA A 67 -7.12 -4.66 -9.25
N ALA A 68 -6.79 -3.39 -8.98
CA ALA A 68 -5.63 -2.73 -9.58
C ALA A 68 -4.31 -3.36 -9.13
N LEU A 69 -4.16 -3.70 -7.84
CA LEU A 69 -2.97 -4.37 -7.31
C LEU A 69 -2.83 -5.81 -7.84
N GLU A 70 -3.93 -6.56 -7.89
CA GLU A 70 -3.97 -7.89 -8.50
C GLU A 70 -3.54 -7.86 -9.97
N SER A 71 -4.04 -6.89 -10.75
CA SER A 71 -3.67 -6.74 -12.16
C SER A 71 -2.20 -6.39 -12.38
N GLN A 72 -1.53 -5.86 -11.35
CA GLN A 72 -0.09 -5.56 -11.35
C GLN A 72 0.79 -6.75 -10.94
N GLY A 73 0.17 -7.92 -10.69
CA GLY A 73 0.88 -9.16 -10.38
C GLY A 73 1.65 -9.09 -9.07
N VAL A 74 1.06 -8.52 -8.02
CA VAL A 74 1.65 -8.53 -6.68
C VAL A 74 1.61 -9.95 -6.10
N ASP A 75 2.68 -10.36 -5.43
CA ASP A 75 2.80 -11.67 -4.77
C ASP A 75 2.09 -11.68 -3.39
N ALA A 76 1.93 -10.50 -2.79
CA ALA A 76 1.30 -10.34 -1.49
C ALA A 76 0.60 -8.97 -1.37
N LEU A 77 -0.44 -8.93 -0.53
CA LEU A 77 -1.12 -7.70 -0.14
C LEU A 77 -0.83 -7.39 1.33
N LEU A 78 -0.24 -6.22 1.59
CA LEU A 78 -0.05 -5.68 2.93
C LEU A 78 -1.17 -4.67 3.22
N VAL A 79 -1.94 -4.94 4.27
CA VAL A 79 -3.03 -4.06 4.73
C VAL A 79 -2.53 -3.24 5.91
N VAL A 80 -2.69 -1.91 5.84
CA VAL A 80 -2.16 -0.94 6.83
C VAL A 80 -3.21 0.08 7.24
#